data_AF-A0A091QKL6-F1
#
_entry.id   AF-A0A091QKL6-F1
#
_cell.length_a   1.000
_cell.length_b   1.000
_cell.length_c   1.000
_cell.angle_alpha   90.00
_cell.angle_beta   90.00
_cell.angle_gamma   90.00
#
_symmetry.space_group_name_H-M   'P 1'
#
loop_
_entity.id
_entity.type
_entity.pdbx_description
1 polymer ?
#
loop_
_entity_poly.entity_id
_entity_poly.type
_entity_poly.pdbx_seq_one_letter_code
_entity_poly.pdbx_strand_id
1 'polypeptide(L)'
;EESTQLVELAAVLQAFTHFCDTAINLVTDSTYVAGLLQCLDKGFLKEVDNKSLFTLLSNLSTALLSCKKPYFVVHLRSHTSLPDPIVEGNARAGRLTVTAIVLDIMQQAQLSHDFYLQNASALAKLFRLSLQEAPDIVTSCPSCQRLSSMSFCGGIVPRGIIPKQLWQTDVTHTKEFGHLSYVHASGHTASGLLSASAHTGEKTKDVIRHFLWAFATMGVPMQIRTDNGPTYMSTAFGSFLQLWGIIHTTGIPHSLRGQAIVGCALHTLNTMLEKQ
;
A
#
# COMPACT_ATOMS: atom_id res chain seq x y z
N GLU A 1 -2.96 -14.96 24.76
CA GLU A 1 -1.96 -15.55 23.85
C GLU A 1 -2.01 -17.06 24.04
N GLU A 2 -2.76 -17.76 23.19
CA GLU A 2 -2.80 -19.23 23.24
C GLU A 2 -1.63 -19.75 22.42
N SER A 3 -0.68 -20.43 23.06
CA SER A 3 0.45 -21.03 22.36
C SER A 3 -0.06 -22.14 21.43
N THR A 4 0.56 -22.30 20.26
CA THR A 4 0.22 -23.35 19.29
C THR A 4 0.16 -24.75 19.93
N GLN A 5 1.05 -25.00 20.90
CA GLN A 5 1.10 -26.25 21.67
C GLN A 5 -0.17 -26.51 22.49
N LEU A 6 -0.82 -25.48 23.06
CA LEU A 6 -2.06 -25.65 23.81
C LEU A 6 -3.22 -26.05 22.90
N VAL A 7 -3.29 -25.45 21.70
CA VAL A 7 -4.30 -25.78 20.69
C VAL A 7 -4.12 -27.23 20.20
N GLU A 8 -2.89 -27.64 19.93
CA GLU A 8 -2.57 -29.02 19.54
C GLU A 8 -2.95 -30.02 20.62
N LEU A 9 -2.66 -29.73 21.90
CA LEU A 9 -3.05 -30.59 23.02
C LEU A 9 -4.58 -30.65 23.20
N ALA A 10 -5.28 -29.53 23.01
CA ALA A 10 -6.73 -29.50 23.08
C ALA A 10 -7.38 -30.34 21.95
N ALA A 11 -6.81 -30.30 20.74
CA ALA A 11 -7.25 -31.15 19.63
C ALA A 11 -7.08 -32.64 19.93
N VAL A 12 -5.95 -33.03 20.55
CA VAL A 12 -5.72 -34.41 20.98
C VAL A 12 -6.71 -34.84 22.08
N LEU A 13 -6.94 -33.98 23.08
CA LEU A 13 -7.94 -34.25 24.11
C LEU A 13 -9.31 -34.52 23.48
N GLN A 14 -9.73 -33.70 22.51
CA GLN A 14 -10.98 -33.90 21.79
C GLN A 14 -11.01 -35.24 21.03
N ALA A 15 -9.91 -35.63 20.39
CA ALA A 15 -9.83 -36.91 19.69
C ALA A 15 -10.06 -38.09 20.67
N PHE A 16 -9.40 -38.09 21.83
CA PHE A 16 -9.58 -39.15 22.82
C PHE A 16 -10.97 -39.12 23.48
N THR A 17 -11.55 -37.94 23.69
CA THR A 17 -12.91 -37.86 24.26
C THR A 17 -13.99 -38.31 23.28
N HIS A 18 -13.81 -38.07 21.98
CA HIS A 18 -14.81 -38.43 20.97
C HIS A 18 -14.71 -39.87 20.49
N PHE A 19 -13.51 -40.45 20.48
CA PHE A 19 -13.24 -41.78 19.91
C PHE A 19 -12.88 -42.84 20.97
N CYS A 20 -13.18 -42.60 22.24
CA CYS A 20 -12.80 -43.45 23.39
C CYS A 20 -13.20 -44.93 23.27
N ASP A 21 -14.25 -45.25 22.51
CA ASP A 21 -14.75 -46.61 22.30
C ASP A 21 -14.16 -47.32 21.07
N THR A 22 -13.27 -46.65 20.33
CA THR A 22 -12.66 -47.15 19.09
C THR A 22 -11.14 -47.20 19.18
N ALA A 23 -10.49 -48.06 18.37
CA ALA A 23 -9.03 -48.04 18.26
C ALA A 23 -8.60 -46.82 17.44
N ILE A 24 -7.66 -46.03 17.97
CA ILE A 24 -7.25 -44.74 17.39
C ILE A 24 -5.78 -44.78 16.98
N ASN A 25 -5.48 -44.34 15.76
CA ASN A 25 -4.13 -44.03 15.33
C ASN A 25 -3.97 -42.51 15.26
N LEU A 26 -3.29 -41.92 16.25
CA LEU A 26 -3.01 -40.50 16.32
C LEU A 26 -1.70 -40.19 15.58
N VAL A 27 -1.80 -39.37 14.54
CA VAL A 27 -0.65 -38.86 13.80
C VAL A 27 -0.56 -37.36 14.05
N THR A 28 0.59 -36.89 14.55
CA THR A 28 0.82 -35.48 14.87
C THR A 28 2.17 -35.03 14.33
N ASP A 29 2.28 -33.78 13.88
CA ASP A 29 3.54 -33.16 13.50
C ASP A 29 4.25 -32.42 14.63
N SER A 30 3.61 -32.38 15.80
CA SER A 30 4.18 -31.84 17.03
C SER A 30 4.98 -32.90 17.78
N THR A 31 6.30 -32.75 17.77
CA THR A 31 7.20 -33.60 18.58
C THR A 31 6.89 -33.50 20.07
N TYR A 32 6.48 -32.31 20.50
CA TYR A 32 6.10 -32.03 21.87
C TYR A 32 4.89 -32.86 22.30
N VAL A 33 3.81 -32.83 21.53
CA VAL A 33 2.58 -33.60 21.84
C VAL A 33 2.85 -35.09 21.80
N ALA A 34 3.55 -35.60 20.77
CA ALA A 34 3.88 -37.02 20.67
C ALA A 34 4.70 -37.51 21.87
N GLY A 35 5.74 -36.76 22.26
CA GLY A 35 6.57 -37.10 23.41
C GLY A 35 5.80 -37.02 24.73
N LEU A 36 4.97 -35.99 24.90
CA LEU A 36 4.15 -35.80 26.09
C LEU A 36 3.17 -36.97 26.30
N LEU A 37 2.49 -37.43 25.25
CA LEU A 37 1.55 -38.55 25.35
C LEU A 37 2.25 -39.85 25.78
N GLN A 38 3.46 -40.10 25.27
CA GLN A 38 4.27 -41.25 25.69
C GLN A 38 4.70 -41.16 27.15
N CYS A 39 4.95 -39.95 27.66
CA CYS A 39 5.28 -39.71 29.06
C CYS A 39 4.05 -39.80 29.98
N LEU A 40 2.89 -39.32 29.54
CA LEU A 40 1.63 -39.34 30.31
C LEU A 40 1.07 -40.74 30.51
N ASP A 41 1.28 -41.64 29.54
CA ASP A 41 0.94 -43.05 29.66
C ASP A 41 1.73 -43.75 30.79
N LYS A 42 2.92 -43.23 31.14
CA LYS A 42 3.87 -43.87 32.05
C LYS A 42 4.22 -43.04 33.29
N GLY A 43 3.57 -41.90 33.50
CA GLY A 43 4.02 -40.89 34.44
C GLY A 43 2.90 -40.17 35.18
N PHE A 44 3.25 -39.55 36.30
CA PHE A 44 2.35 -38.72 37.10
C PHE A 44 2.53 -37.24 36.76
N LEU A 45 1.42 -36.52 36.70
CA LEU A 45 1.43 -35.07 36.52
C LEU A 45 1.83 -34.37 37.82
N LYS A 46 2.87 -33.55 37.76
CA LYS A 46 3.20 -32.59 38.82
C LYS A 46 2.40 -31.31 38.58
N GLU A 47 1.97 -30.64 39.65
CA GLU A 47 1.37 -29.31 39.54
C GLU A 47 2.32 -28.33 38.82
N VAL A 48 1.73 -27.54 37.93
CA VAL A 48 2.42 -26.54 37.10
C VAL A 48 1.76 -25.18 37.36
N ASP A 49 2.55 -24.11 37.38
CA ASP A 49 2.08 -22.75 37.64
C ASP A 49 1.01 -22.26 36.65
N ASN A 50 1.04 -22.79 35.41
CA ASN A 50 0.04 -22.49 34.41
C ASN A 50 -1.22 -23.35 34.60
N LYS A 51 -2.24 -22.75 35.23
CA LYS A 51 -3.52 -23.41 35.54
C LYS A 51 -4.25 -23.97 34.32
N SER A 52 -4.25 -23.26 33.18
CA SER A 52 -4.98 -23.72 31.98
C SER A 52 -4.29 -24.94 31.37
N LEU A 53 -2.97 -24.92 31.28
CA LEU A 53 -2.16 -26.05 30.83
C LEU A 53 -2.30 -27.25 31.77
N PHE A 54 -2.23 -27.03 33.09
CA PHE A 54 -2.40 -28.11 34.06
C PHE A 54 -3.79 -28.76 33.99
N THR A 55 -4.84 -27.96 33.80
CA THR A 55 -6.21 -28.46 33.61
C THR A 55 -6.32 -29.31 32.35
N LEU A 56 -5.74 -28.83 31.24
CA LEU A 56 -5.74 -29.55 29.96
C LEU A 56 -5.01 -30.89 30.07
N LEU A 57 -3.82 -30.90 30.69
CA LEU A 57 -3.03 -32.10 30.92
C LEU A 57 -3.75 -33.10 31.83
N SER A 58 -4.39 -32.62 32.90
CA SER A 58 -5.15 -33.46 33.84
C SER A 58 -6.34 -34.13 33.14
N ASN A 59 -7.07 -33.37 32.32
CA ASN A 59 -8.17 -33.91 31.52
C ASN A 59 -7.67 -34.94 30.50
N LEU A 60 -6.53 -34.68 29.86
CA LEU A 60 -5.94 -35.59 28.88
C LEU A 60 -5.46 -36.88 29.55
N SER A 61 -4.78 -36.79 30.69
CA SER A 61 -4.38 -37.97 31.48
C SER A 61 -5.60 -38.82 31.87
N THR A 62 -6.69 -38.18 32.32
CA THR A 62 -7.95 -38.87 32.64
C THR A 62 -8.55 -39.54 31.41
N ALA A 63 -8.52 -38.88 30.24
CA ALA A 63 -9.02 -39.45 28.99
C ALA A 63 -8.19 -40.64 28.52
N LEU A 64 -6.86 -40.59 28.65
CA LEU A 64 -5.97 -41.72 28.33
C LEU A 64 -6.23 -42.92 29.25
N LEU A 65 -6.32 -42.69 30.56
CA LEU A 65 -6.59 -43.74 31.54
C LEU A 65 -7.96 -44.40 31.36
N SER A 66 -8.94 -43.66 30.84
CA SER A 66 -10.28 -44.19 30.55
C SER A 66 -10.39 -44.89 29.18
N CYS A 67 -9.38 -44.75 28.32
CA CYS A 67 -9.37 -45.37 27.00
C CYS A 67 -9.14 -46.89 27.11
N LYS A 68 -10.19 -47.69 26.89
CA LYS A 68 -10.14 -49.16 26.97
C LYS A 68 -9.65 -49.84 25.69
N LYS A 69 -9.51 -49.07 24.61
CA LYS A 69 -9.14 -49.57 23.27
C LYS A 69 -7.68 -49.25 22.96
N PRO A 70 -7.00 -50.07 22.14
CA PRO A 70 -5.63 -49.80 21.77
C PRO A 70 -5.55 -48.51 20.96
N TYR A 71 -4.59 -47.65 21.31
CA TYR A 71 -4.26 -46.47 20.55
C TYR A 71 -2.77 -46.44 20.23
N PHE A 72 -2.41 -45.81 19.12
CA PHE A 72 -1.04 -45.64 18.68
C PHE A 72 -0.76 -44.17 18.39
N VAL A 73 0.38 -43.65 18.85
CA VAL A 73 0.79 -42.26 18.67
C VAL A 73 2.07 -42.23 17.85
N VAL A 74 2.03 -41.51 16.72
CA VAL A 74 3.18 -41.32 15.83
C VAL A 74 3.44 -39.84 15.61
N HIS A 75 4.71 -39.46 15.75
CA HIS A 75 5.19 -38.18 15.28
C HIS A 75 5.57 -38.27 13.79
N LEU A 76 5.10 -37.32 12.99
CA LEU A 76 5.42 -37.23 11.57
C LEU A 76 5.62 -35.79 11.12
N ARG A 77 6.75 -35.46 10.50
CA ARG A 77 7.02 -34.08 10.06
C ARG A 77 6.04 -33.66 8.94
N SER A 78 5.48 -32.46 9.07
CA SER A 78 4.43 -31.89 8.19
C SER A 78 4.82 -31.78 6.71
N HIS A 79 6.12 -31.76 6.41
CA HIS A 79 6.67 -31.67 5.04
C HIS A 79 7.44 -32.93 4.62
N THR A 80 7.01 -34.11 5.07
CA THR A 80 7.61 -35.37 4.63
C THR A 80 7.18 -35.73 3.22
N SER A 81 8.15 -36.08 2.37
CA SER A 81 7.95 -36.59 1.01
C SER A 81 7.74 -38.11 1.00
N LEU A 82 6.95 -38.63 1.94
CA LEU A 82 6.63 -40.06 2.05
C LEU A 82 5.41 -40.41 1.15
N PRO A 83 5.36 -41.56 0.45
CA PRO A 83 4.19 -41.92 -0.36
C PRO A 83 3.00 -42.53 0.41
N ASP A 84 1.80 -42.26 -0.14
CA ASP A 84 0.55 -43.06 -0.30
C ASP A 84 -0.55 -43.30 0.75
N PRO A 85 -0.46 -43.09 2.07
CA PRO A 85 -1.71 -42.89 2.85
C PRO A 85 -1.71 -41.65 3.75
N ILE A 86 -0.54 -41.28 4.28
CA ILE A 86 -0.42 -40.22 5.28
C ILE A 86 -0.48 -38.84 4.62
N VAL A 87 0.09 -38.69 3.42
CA VAL A 87 0.01 -37.45 2.64
C VAL A 87 -1.42 -37.15 2.23
N GLU A 88 -2.19 -38.15 1.77
CA GLU A 88 -3.61 -37.96 1.44
C GLU A 88 -4.44 -37.65 2.70
N GLY A 89 -4.16 -38.32 3.82
CA GLY A 89 -4.77 -38.02 5.11
C GLY A 89 -4.53 -36.58 5.56
N ASN A 90 -3.28 -36.10 5.44
CA ASN A 90 -2.91 -34.73 5.78
C ASN A 90 -3.56 -33.71 4.83
N ALA A 91 -3.57 -33.99 3.52
CA ALA A 91 -4.25 -33.15 2.54
C ALA A 91 -5.76 -33.08 2.82
N ARG A 92 -6.39 -34.20 3.19
CA ARG A 92 -7.80 -34.25 3.59
C ARG A 92 -8.07 -33.47 4.88
N ALA A 93 -7.22 -33.62 5.90
CA ALA A 93 -7.31 -32.84 7.13
C ALA A 93 -7.19 -31.33 6.86
N GLY A 94 -6.21 -30.94 6.02
CA GLY A 94 -6.03 -29.55 5.56
C GLY A 94 -7.25 -29.00 4.81
N ARG A 95 -7.86 -29.79 3.92
CA ARG A 95 -9.11 -29.38 3.23
C ARG A 95 -10.26 -29.16 4.23
N LEU A 96 -10.38 -30.01 5.25
CA LEU A 96 -11.46 -29.94 6.24
C LEU A 96 -11.25 -28.80 7.26
N THR A 97 -10.01 -28.48 7.62
CA THR A 97 -9.72 -27.31 8.48
C THR A 97 -9.99 -25.99 7.78
N VAL A 98 -9.79 -25.91 6.45
CA VAL A 98 -10.17 -24.73 5.65
C VAL A 98 -11.69 -24.51 5.66
N THR A 99 -12.50 -25.54 5.88
CA THR A 99 -13.97 -25.44 5.81
C THR A 99 -14.58 -24.79 7.07
N ALA A 100 -13.86 -24.74 8.19
CA ALA A 100 -14.45 -24.36 9.48
C ALA A 100 -14.67 -22.84 9.65
N ILE A 101 -13.92 -21.98 8.95
CA ILE A 101 -14.18 -20.53 8.90
C ILE A 101 -13.69 -20.01 7.54
N VAL A 102 -14.46 -20.23 6.47
CA VAL A 102 -14.27 -19.45 5.25
C VAL A 102 -14.92 -18.09 5.51
N LEU A 103 -14.15 -17.19 6.11
CA LEU A 103 -14.48 -15.76 6.08
C LEU A 103 -14.65 -15.35 4.62
N ASP A 104 -15.63 -14.50 4.34
CA ASP A 104 -15.78 -13.90 3.02
C ASP A 104 -14.45 -13.25 2.58
N ILE A 105 -14.17 -13.21 1.28
CA ILE A 105 -12.93 -12.65 0.73
C ILE A 105 -12.69 -11.23 1.27
N MET A 106 -13.78 -10.47 1.45
CA MET A 106 -13.76 -9.15 2.09
C MET A 106 -13.26 -9.19 3.54
N GLN A 107 -13.77 -10.11 4.34
CA GLN A 107 -13.36 -10.27 5.74
C GLN A 107 -11.89 -10.74 5.85
N GLN A 108 -11.45 -11.63 4.95
CA GLN A 108 -10.04 -12.04 4.89
C GLN A 108 -9.12 -10.87 4.54
N ALA A 109 -9.53 -10.05 3.57
CA ALA A 109 -8.77 -8.85 3.18
C ALA A 109 -8.70 -7.83 4.30
N GLN A 110 -9.79 -7.66 5.06
CA GLN A 110 -9.85 -6.73 6.19
C GLN A 110 -8.92 -7.17 7.33
N LEU A 111 -8.94 -8.46 7.70
CA LEU A 111 -8.00 -9.00 8.71
C LEU A 111 -6.53 -8.91 8.26
N SER A 112 -6.25 -9.17 6.98
CA SER A 112 -4.90 -9.02 6.43
C SER A 112 -4.44 -7.56 6.50
N HIS A 113 -5.33 -6.60 6.20
CA HIS A 113 -5.02 -5.19 6.33
C HIS A 113 -4.82 -4.77 7.79
N ASP A 114 -5.65 -5.25 8.72
CA ASP A 114 -5.51 -4.93 10.14
C ASP A 114 -4.18 -5.42 10.72
N PHE A 115 -3.68 -6.56 10.25
CA PHE A 115 -2.42 -7.14 10.71
C PHE A 115 -1.19 -6.51 10.02
N TYR A 116 -1.23 -6.35 8.70
CA TYR A 116 -0.06 -5.95 7.90
C TYR A 116 -0.07 -4.49 7.42
N LEU A 117 -1.19 -3.76 7.60
CA LEU A 117 -1.39 -2.38 7.13
C LEU A 117 -1.03 -2.18 5.64
N GLN A 118 -1.38 -3.18 4.82
CA GLN A 118 -1.09 -3.20 3.39
C GLN A 118 -1.83 -2.09 2.63
N ASN A 119 -1.23 -1.56 1.56
CA ASN A 119 -1.91 -0.59 0.71
C ASN A 119 -3.03 -1.24 -0.15
N ALA A 120 -3.96 -0.42 -0.67
CA ALA A 120 -5.10 -0.89 -1.45
C ALA A 120 -4.70 -1.69 -2.71
N SER A 121 -3.58 -1.34 -3.36
CA SER A 121 -3.08 -2.06 -4.54
C SER A 121 -2.63 -3.49 -4.18
N ALA A 122 -1.98 -3.66 -3.03
CA ALA A 122 -1.59 -4.98 -2.54
C ALA A 122 -2.80 -5.82 -2.17
N LEU A 123 -3.81 -5.25 -1.50
CA LEU A 123 -5.06 -5.94 -1.17
C LEU A 123 -5.83 -6.37 -2.42
N ALA A 124 -5.96 -5.48 -3.41
CA ALA A 124 -6.61 -5.80 -4.68
C ALA A 124 -5.93 -6.97 -5.41
N LYS A 125 -4.59 -7.01 -5.39
CA LYS A 125 -3.83 -8.10 -6.02
C LYS A 125 -3.92 -9.42 -5.25
N LEU A 126 -3.82 -9.38 -3.92
CA LEU A 126 -3.80 -10.57 -3.07
C LEU A 126 -5.18 -11.25 -2.98
N PHE A 127 -6.24 -10.45 -2.82
CA PHE A 127 -7.59 -10.93 -2.59
C PHE A 127 -8.50 -10.81 -3.82
N ARG A 128 -7.97 -10.35 -4.96
CA ARG A 128 -8.71 -10.13 -6.21
C ARG A 128 -9.94 -9.23 -6.04
N LEU A 129 -9.82 -8.24 -5.17
CA LEU A 129 -10.87 -7.23 -4.93
C LEU A 129 -10.95 -6.25 -6.09
N SER A 130 -12.12 -5.65 -6.28
CA SER A 130 -12.33 -4.58 -7.25
C SER A 130 -11.58 -3.30 -6.86
N LEU A 131 -11.47 -2.39 -7.81
CA LEU A 131 -10.86 -1.07 -7.61
C LEU A 131 -11.63 -0.18 -6.62
N GLN A 132 -12.87 -0.54 -6.23
CA GLN A 132 -13.64 0.18 -5.21
C GLN A 132 -13.52 -0.46 -3.84
N GLU A 133 -13.59 -1.80 -3.75
CA GLU A 133 -13.57 -2.53 -2.48
C GLU A 133 -12.24 -2.41 -1.72
N ALA A 134 -11.10 -2.44 -2.42
CA ALA A 134 -9.79 -2.40 -1.76
C ALA A 134 -9.47 -1.03 -1.12
N PRO A 135 -9.74 0.13 -1.77
CA PRO A 135 -9.67 1.43 -1.10
C PRO A 135 -10.61 1.57 0.10
N ASP A 136 -11.82 1.03 0.02
CA ASP A 136 -12.80 1.13 1.11
C ASP A 136 -12.26 0.50 2.41
N ILE A 137 -11.61 -0.66 2.32
CA ILE A 137 -10.94 -1.31 3.46
C ILE A 137 -9.89 -0.38 4.10
N VAL A 138 -9.03 0.24 3.29
CA VAL A 138 -7.97 1.14 3.79
C VAL A 138 -8.55 2.42 4.40
N THR A 139 -9.60 2.98 3.80
CA THR A 139 -10.25 4.20 4.32
C THR A 139 -11.03 3.96 5.61
N SER A 140 -11.56 2.74 5.80
CA SER A 140 -12.24 2.33 7.02
C SER A 140 -11.28 2.07 8.20
N CYS A 141 -9.99 1.85 7.93
CA CYS A 141 -9.00 1.59 8.95
C CYS A 141 -8.64 2.87 9.74
N PRO A 142 -8.84 2.93 11.08
CA PRO A 142 -8.59 4.13 11.88
C PRO A 142 -7.09 4.51 11.97
N SER A 143 -6.18 3.56 11.78
CA SER A 143 -4.74 3.84 11.71
C SER A 143 -4.36 4.51 10.40
N CYS A 144 -4.92 4.05 9.28
CA CYS A 144 -4.72 4.65 7.97
C CYS A 144 -5.47 5.98 7.82
N GLN A 145 -6.68 6.09 8.38
CA GLN A 145 -7.45 7.33 8.38
C GLN A 145 -6.74 8.45 9.15
N ARG A 146 -6.03 8.14 10.26
CA ARG A 146 -5.19 9.12 10.95
C ARG A 146 -4.04 9.62 10.09
N LEU A 147 -3.42 8.74 9.30
CA LEU A 147 -2.42 9.14 8.30
C LEU A 147 -3.04 9.95 7.16
N SER A 148 -4.25 9.63 6.72
CA SER A 148 -5.01 10.42 5.74
C SER A 148 -5.52 11.76 6.30
N SER A 149 -5.73 11.87 7.61
CA SER A 149 -6.10 13.11 8.30
C SER A 149 -4.94 14.10 8.42
N MET A 150 -3.70 13.65 8.15
CA MET A 150 -2.64 14.51 7.63
C MET A 150 -2.84 14.81 6.13
N SER A 151 -4.08 15.08 5.76
CA SER A 151 -4.39 15.97 4.66
C SER A 151 -3.91 17.36 5.07
N PHE A 152 -2.58 17.56 5.11
CA PHE A 152 -2.05 18.69 4.38
C PHE A 152 -2.78 18.61 3.05
N CYS A 153 -3.71 19.53 2.81
CA CYS A 153 -4.22 19.80 1.49
C CYS A 153 -2.97 20.00 0.63
N GLY A 154 -2.52 18.90 0.01
CA GLY A 154 -1.34 18.86 -0.83
C GLY A 154 -1.73 19.75 -1.97
N GLY A 155 -1.22 20.98 -1.95
CA GLY A 155 -1.78 22.10 -2.71
C GLY A 155 -2.17 21.62 -4.09
N ILE A 156 -3.48 21.57 -4.33
CA ILE A 156 -4.03 21.05 -5.56
C ILE A 156 -3.41 21.90 -6.66
N VAL A 157 -2.51 21.30 -7.44
CA VAL A 157 -2.02 21.94 -8.65
C VAL A 157 -3.24 22.00 -9.55
N PRO A 158 -3.81 23.20 -9.79
CA PRO A 158 -5.04 23.29 -10.55
C PRO A 158 -4.72 22.84 -11.98
N ARG A 159 -5.46 21.84 -12.44
CA ARG A 159 -5.36 21.34 -13.81
C ARG A 159 -6.59 21.76 -14.59
N GLY A 160 -6.37 22.21 -15.82
CA GLY A 160 -7.44 22.33 -16.80
C GLY A 160 -8.03 20.95 -17.08
N ILE A 161 -9.32 20.94 -17.43
CA ILE A 161 -10.08 19.74 -17.79
C ILE A 161 -9.91 19.47 -19.29
N ILE A 162 -9.61 20.51 -20.08
CA ILE A 162 -9.50 20.45 -21.55
C ILE A 162 -8.16 21.09 -21.99
N PRO A 163 -7.52 20.61 -23.09
CA PRO A 163 -6.36 21.29 -23.67
C PRO A 163 -6.62 22.77 -23.96
N LYS A 164 -5.60 23.63 -23.80
CA LYS A 164 -5.66 25.10 -23.96
C LYS A 164 -6.51 25.85 -22.93
N GLN A 165 -7.13 25.18 -21.96
CA GLN A 165 -7.90 25.87 -20.93
C GLN A 165 -6.97 26.64 -19.97
N LEU A 166 -6.00 25.95 -19.37
CA LEU A 166 -5.13 26.52 -18.34
C LEU A 166 -3.66 26.16 -18.59
N TRP A 167 -2.83 27.19 -18.70
CA TRP A 167 -1.38 27.09 -18.74
C TRP A 167 -0.77 27.48 -17.41
N GLN A 168 0.33 26.82 -17.06
CA GLN A 168 1.26 27.28 -16.03
C GLN A 168 2.53 27.79 -16.72
N THR A 169 3.15 28.82 -16.18
CA THR A 169 4.43 29.35 -16.68
C THR A 169 5.36 29.64 -15.52
N ASP A 170 6.63 29.27 -15.68
CA ASP A 170 7.69 29.49 -14.71
C ASP A 170 9.02 29.76 -15.43
N VAL A 171 9.97 30.37 -14.72
CA VAL A 171 11.31 30.67 -15.23
C VAL A 171 12.33 30.01 -14.33
N THR A 172 13.31 29.34 -14.93
CA THR A 172 14.47 28.82 -14.20
C THR A 172 15.75 29.44 -14.74
N HIS A 173 16.74 29.56 -13.87
CA HIS A 173 18.06 30.04 -14.23
C HIS A 173 19.04 28.86 -14.32
N THR A 174 19.38 28.49 -15.53
CA THR A 174 20.24 27.36 -15.90
C THR A 174 21.56 27.92 -16.43
N LYS A 175 22.63 27.83 -15.62
CA LYS A 175 23.93 28.49 -15.88
C LYS A 175 24.62 27.95 -17.13
N GLU A 176 24.31 26.72 -17.51
CA GLU A 176 24.86 25.96 -18.62
C GLU A 176 24.59 26.66 -19.98
N PHE A 177 23.53 27.47 -20.07
CA PHE A 177 23.19 28.24 -21.28
C PHE A 177 23.93 29.60 -21.38
N GLY A 178 24.85 29.91 -20.46
CA GLY A 178 25.67 31.12 -20.52
C GLY A 178 24.84 32.41 -20.56
N HIS A 179 24.97 33.20 -21.63
CA HIS A 179 24.22 34.46 -21.80
C HIS A 179 22.71 34.24 -21.99
N LEU A 180 22.25 33.01 -22.26
CA LEU A 180 20.84 32.64 -22.36
C LEU A 180 20.39 31.81 -21.16
N SER A 181 20.93 32.10 -19.97
CA SER A 181 20.70 31.31 -18.76
C SER A 181 19.25 31.29 -18.26
N TYR A 182 18.38 32.18 -18.74
CA TYR A 182 16.99 32.24 -18.29
C TYR A 182 16.09 31.40 -19.20
N VAL A 183 15.70 30.21 -18.72
CA VAL A 183 14.81 29.31 -19.44
C VAL A 183 13.38 29.56 -18.97
N HIS A 184 12.57 30.11 -19.87
CA HIS A 184 11.14 30.32 -19.67
C HIS A 184 10.41 29.08 -20.17
N ALA A 185 9.51 28.52 -19.36
CA ALA A 185 8.70 27.37 -19.76
C ALA A 185 7.22 27.59 -19.48
N SER A 186 6.39 27.27 -20.47
CA SER A 186 4.93 27.22 -20.38
C SER A 186 4.43 25.80 -20.63
N GLY A 187 3.45 25.35 -19.86
CA GLY A 187 2.91 24.01 -19.97
C GLY A 187 1.40 23.93 -19.89
N HIS A 188 0.82 23.06 -20.72
CA HIS A 188 -0.58 22.66 -20.64
C HIS A 188 -0.80 21.81 -19.38
N THR A 189 -1.63 22.28 -18.47
CA THR A 189 -1.90 21.53 -17.23
C THR A 189 -2.73 20.25 -17.45
N ALA A 190 -3.51 20.19 -18.54
CA ALA A 190 -4.34 19.04 -18.90
C ALA A 190 -3.55 17.94 -19.64
N SER A 191 -2.75 18.31 -20.65
CA SER A 191 -2.03 17.37 -21.51
C SER A 191 -0.56 17.15 -21.14
N GLY A 192 0.01 17.99 -20.28
CA GLY A 192 1.44 17.94 -19.94
C GLY A 192 2.37 18.40 -21.06
N LEU A 193 1.83 18.92 -22.17
CA LEU A 193 2.63 19.48 -23.26
C LEU A 193 3.37 20.73 -22.77
N LEU A 194 4.68 20.80 -23.02
CA LEU A 194 5.56 21.85 -22.52
C LEU A 194 6.30 22.52 -23.68
N SER A 195 6.50 23.82 -23.53
CA SER A 195 7.22 24.70 -24.45
C SER A 195 8.23 25.48 -23.63
N ALA A 196 9.51 25.34 -23.94
CA ALA A 196 10.59 26.02 -23.24
C ALA A 196 11.45 26.81 -24.23
N SER A 197 11.91 28.00 -23.82
CA SER A 197 12.80 28.84 -24.61
C SER A 197 13.80 29.57 -23.72
N ALA A 198 15.06 29.62 -24.15
CA ALA A 198 16.14 30.29 -23.44
C ALA A 198 16.25 31.76 -23.86
N HIS A 199 16.39 32.66 -22.88
CA HIS A 199 16.47 34.11 -23.06
C HIS A 199 17.58 34.71 -22.20
N THR A 200 17.91 35.97 -22.49
CA THR A 200 18.98 36.72 -21.81
C THR A 200 18.58 37.31 -20.46
N GLY A 201 17.31 37.17 -20.07
CA GLY A 201 16.77 37.78 -18.85
C GLY A 201 15.30 37.50 -18.62
N GLU A 202 14.77 38.13 -17.58
CA GLU A 202 13.38 38.01 -17.11
C GLU A 202 12.56 39.28 -17.33
N LYS A 203 13.01 40.18 -18.21
CA LYS A 203 12.28 41.43 -18.47
C LYS A 203 10.98 41.13 -19.21
N THR A 204 9.99 42.02 -19.12
CA THR A 204 8.68 41.83 -19.77
C THR A 204 8.79 41.54 -21.26
N LYS A 205 9.76 42.15 -21.96
CA LYS A 205 10.03 41.88 -23.39
C LYS A 205 10.42 40.42 -23.67
N ASP A 206 11.14 39.80 -22.74
CA ASP A 206 11.67 38.44 -22.89
C ASP A 206 10.55 37.43 -22.59
N VAL A 207 9.76 37.70 -21.55
CA VAL A 207 8.52 36.96 -21.23
C VAL A 207 7.52 37.02 -22.40
N ILE A 208 7.26 38.20 -22.97
CA ILE A 208 6.37 38.33 -24.14
C ILE A 208 6.91 37.54 -25.33
N ARG A 209 8.22 37.57 -25.58
CA ARG A 209 8.84 36.80 -26.67
C ARG A 209 8.64 35.30 -26.45
N HIS A 210 8.79 34.81 -25.23
CA HIS A 210 8.48 33.42 -24.88
C HIS A 210 7.01 33.07 -25.18
N PHE A 211 6.05 33.89 -24.73
CA PHE A 211 4.63 33.63 -24.97
C PHE A 211 4.27 33.63 -26.45
N LEU A 212 4.80 34.56 -27.23
CA LEU A 212 4.57 34.58 -28.69
C LEU A 212 5.05 33.28 -29.35
N TRP A 213 6.22 32.78 -28.94
CA TRP A 213 6.74 31.50 -29.43
C TRP A 213 5.86 30.33 -28.98
N ALA A 214 5.47 30.29 -27.71
CA ALA A 214 4.61 29.25 -27.15
C ALA A 214 3.20 29.25 -27.78
N PHE A 215 2.65 30.41 -28.10
CA PHE A 215 1.36 30.54 -28.79
C PHE A 215 1.43 30.02 -30.22
N ALA A 216 2.55 30.25 -30.92
CA ALA A 216 2.75 29.72 -32.26
C ALA A 216 2.88 28.19 -32.27
N THR A 217 3.46 27.58 -31.23
CA THR A 217 3.71 26.14 -31.17
C THR A 217 2.55 25.34 -30.58
N MET A 218 1.94 25.84 -29.49
CA MET A 218 0.92 25.10 -28.74
C MET A 218 -0.50 25.69 -28.87
N GLY A 219 -0.63 26.86 -29.51
CA GLY A 219 -1.86 27.64 -29.62
C GLY A 219 -2.06 28.59 -28.43
N VAL A 220 -3.09 29.44 -28.49
CA VAL A 220 -3.38 30.44 -27.44
C VAL A 220 -4.27 29.81 -26.34
N PRO A 221 -3.91 29.95 -25.05
CA PRO A 221 -4.74 29.46 -23.95
C PRO A 221 -5.85 30.43 -23.56
N MET A 222 -6.87 29.93 -22.87
CA MET A 222 -7.90 30.77 -22.25
C MET A 222 -7.40 31.45 -20.97
N GLN A 223 -6.58 30.75 -20.18
CA GLN A 223 -6.07 31.23 -18.90
C GLN A 223 -4.60 30.88 -18.73
N ILE A 224 -3.83 31.82 -18.18
CA ILE A 224 -2.42 31.64 -17.83
C ILE A 224 -2.25 31.90 -16.34
N ARG A 225 -1.57 30.96 -15.67
CA ARG A 225 -1.17 31.08 -14.28
C ARG A 225 0.34 31.24 -14.15
N THR A 226 0.76 32.31 -13.49
CA THR A 226 2.17 32.63 -13.24
C THR A 226 2.42 32.75 -11.74
N ASP A 227 3.67 32.91 -11.34
CA ASP A 227 4.02 33.34 -9.99
C ASP A 227 3.70 34.85 -9.80
N ASN A 228 4.08 35.39 -8.64
CA ASN A 228 3.94 36.82 -8.32
C ASN A 228 5.20 37.62 -8.67
N GLY A 229 5.99 37.16 -9.64
CA GLY A 229 7.19 37.85 -10.08
C GLY A 229 6.86 39.28 -10.58
N PRO A 230 7.77 40.26 -10.37
CA PRO A 230 7.54 41.66 -10.72
C PRO A 230 7.22 41.85 -12.20
N THR A 231 7.78 41.00 -13.07
CA THR A 231 7.52 41.02 -14.50
C THR A 231 6.07 40.64 -14.85
N TYR A 232 5.53 39.62 -14.19
CA TYR A 232 4.15 39.15 -14.42
C TYR A 232 3.11 40.08 -13.80
N MET A 233 3.51 40.88 -12.81
CA MET A 233 2.67 41.95 -12.24
C MET A 233 2.76 43.29 -12.99
N SER A 234 3.58 43.37 -14.05
CA SER A 234 3.77 44.63 -14.79
C SER A 234 2.56 45.01 -15.63
N THR A 235 2.29 46.32 -15.74
CA THR A 235 1.20 46.87 -16.57
C THR A 235 1.35 46.48 -18.04
N ALA A 236 2.58 46.46 -18.55
CA ALA A 236 2.87 46.05 -19.92
C ALA A 236 2.49 44.58 -20.19
N PHE A 237 2.71 43.68 -19.22
CA PHE A 237 2.31 42.28 -19.36
C PHE A 237 0.79 42.10 -19.28
N GLY A 238 0.13 42.82 -18.36
CA GLY A 238 -1.33 42.85 -18.28
C GLY A 238 -1.99 43.31 -19.58
N SER A 239 -1.49 44.41 -20.18
CA SER A 239 -1.97 44.91 -21.48
C SER A 239 -1.77 43.91 -22.61
N PHE A 240 -0.64 43.17 -22.60
CA PHE A 240 -0.40 42.10 -23.55
C PHE A 240 -1.44 40.99 -23.42
N LEU A 241 -1.68 40.46 -22.22
CA LEU A 241 -2.67 39.39 -22.03
C LEU A 241 -4.10 39.84 -22.37
N GLN A 242 -4.44 41.08 -22.07
CA GLN A 242 -5.73 41.67 -22.42
C GLN A 242 -5.94 41.75 -23.95
N LEU A 243 -4.90 42.12 -24.71
CA LEU A 243 -4.95 42.17 -26.18
C LEU A 243 -5.26 40.79 -26.79
N TRP A 244 -4.75 39.72 -26.17
CA TRP A 244 -4.95 38.35 -26.61
C TRP A 244 -6.21 37.69 -26.01
N GLY A 245 -6.97 38.41 -25.16
CA GLY A 245 -8.18 37.89 -24.51
C GLY A 245 -7.91 36.79 -23.48
N ILE A 246 -6.72 36.78 -22.86
CA ILE A 246 -6.29 35.73 -21.94
C ILE A 246 -6.52 36.17 -20.50
N ILE A 247 -7.12 35.28 -19.69
CA ILE A 247 -7.30 35.53 -18.26
C ILE A 247 -5.99 35.24 -17.52
N HIS A 248 -5.47 36.23 -16.81
CA HIS A 248 -4.28 36.06 -15.97
C HIS A 248 -4.68 35.73 -14.53
N THR A 249 -3.97 34.80 -13.90
CA THR A 249 -4.15 34.51 -12.48
C THR A 249 -2.80 34.26 -11.84
N THR A 250 -2.56 34.86 -10.68
CA THR A 250 -1.29 34.64 -9.96
C THR A 250 -1.43 33.57 -8.89
N GLY A 251 -0.31 32.93 -8.56
CA GLY A 251 -0.24 31.97 -7.46
C GLY A 251 -0.34 32.62 -6.08
N ILE A 252 -0.43 31.79 -5.04
CA ILE A 252 -0.34 32.27 -3.65
C ILE A 252 1.09 32.80 -3.41
N PRO A 253 1.26 34.00 -2.81
CA PRO A 253 2.58 34.53 -2.48
C PRO A 253 3.44 33.52 -1.71
N HIS A 254 4.72 33.39 -2.11
CA HIS A 254 5.69 32.47 -1.51
C HIS A 254 5.37 30.97 -1.58
N SER A 255 4.40 30.55 -2.40
CA SER A 255 4.06 29.14 -2.61
C SER A 255 4.34 28.72 -4.05
N LEU A 256 5.44 27.98 -4.24
CA LEU A 256 5.80 27.35 -5.52
C LEU A 256 4.86 26.18 -5.90
N ARG A 257 3.93 25.82 -5.00
CA ARG A 257 3.06 24.66 -5.16
C ARG A 257 2.02 24.82 -6.27
N GLY A 258 1.72 26.07 -6.66
CA GLY A 258 0.73 26.38 -7.70
C GLY A 258 1.20 26.17 -9.14
N GLN A 259 2.50 25.96 -9.36
CA GLN A 259 3.15 25.87 -10.67
C GLN A 259 3.96 24.56 -10.82
N ALA A 260 3.68 23.57 -9.98
CA ALA A 260 4.51 22.38 -9.82
C ALA A 260 4.67 21.56 -11.10
N ILE A 261 3.73 21.60 -12.06
CA ILE A 261 3.85 20.86 -13.32
C ILE A 261 5.04 21.37 -14.13
N VAL A 262 5.16 22.70 -14.27
CA VAL A 262 6.26 23.33 -14.99
C VAL A 262 7.54 23.26 -14.17
N GLY A 263 7.47 23.50 -12.85
CA GLY A 263 8.63 23.42 -11.96
C GLY A 263 9.28 22.03 -11.95
N CYS A 264 8.50 20.94 -11.92
CA CYS A 264 9.03 19.58 -12.01
C CYS A 264 9.67 19.29 -13.38
N ALA A 265 9.08 19.80 -14.46
CA ALA A 265 9.63 19.62 -15.80
C ALA A 265 10.98 20.35 -15.96
N LEU A 266 11.07 21.59 -15.48
CA LEU A 266 12.31 22.37 -15.48
C LEU A 266 13.39 21.72 -14.62
N HIS A 267 13.04 21.20 -13.44
CA HIS A 267 13.99 20.47 -12.60
C HIS A 267 14.53 19.22 -13.29
N THR A 268 13.65 18.46 -13.96
CA THR A 268 14.05 17.28 -14.76
C THR A 268 14.99 17.68 -15.88
N LEU A 269 14.69 18.78 -16.59
CA LEU A 269 15.52 19.31 -17.67
C LEU A 269 16.92 19.68 -17.16
N ASN A 270 17.03 20.43 -16.06
CA ASN A 270 18.33 20.80 -15.48
C ASN A 270 19.13 19.56 -15.06
N THR A 271 18.47 18.57 -14.44
CA THR A 271 19.12 17.31 -14.04
C THR A 271 19.67 16.53 -15.24
N MET A 272 18.99 16.59 -16.39
CA MET A 272 19.46 15.94 -17.62
C MET A 272 20.64 16.69 -18.25
N LEU A 273 20.64 18.02 -18.20
CA LEU A 273 21.74 18.85 -18.69
C LEU A 273 23.01 18.69 -17.84
N GLU A 274 22.89 18.57 -16.51
CA GLU A 274 24.03 18.33 -15.62
C GLU A 274 24.72 16.97 -15.85
N LYS A 275 24.03 16.01 -16.48
CA LYS A 275 24.55 14.67 -16.77
C LYS A 275 25.25 14.54 -18.12
N GLN A 276 25.27 15.60 -18.94
CA GLN A 276 25.94 15.63 -20.24
C GLN A 276 27.36 16.17 -20.11
#